data_AF-A0A1F8N9P3-F1
#
_entry.id   AF-A0A1F8N9P3-F1
#
_cell.length_a   1.000
_cell.length_b   1.000
_cell.length_c   1.000
_cell.angle_alpha   90.00
_cell.angle_beta   90.00
_cell.angle_gamma   90.00
#
_symmetry.space_group_name_H-M   'P 1'
#
loop_
_entity.id
_entity.type
_entity.pdbx_description
1 polymer ?
#
loop_
_entity_poly.entity_id
_entity_poly.type
_entity_poly.pdbx_seq_one_letter_code
_entity_poly.pdbx_strand_id
1 'polypeptide(L)'
;MGVNLANIILISVVLFLAVDIGFSLYNPDRLNAVLPFSVLKVIGGGVQVQSRYTMAWEKAVDGMALEPGSRVRTEAGGHAALSFFQGTTAKLEPGTDVIIAGMENKTTEEIESVTLRQQSGKTWNQVDPLGESHFQIETPSAAVQVHGTLFATEVDE
;
A
#
# COMPACT_ATOMS: atom_id res chain seq x y z
N MET A 1 5.49 -51.80 36.11
CA MET A 1 4.55 -50.66 35.97
C MET A 1 4.24 -50.54 34.48
N GLY A 2 3.25 -51.29 34.00
CA GLY A 2 2.96 -51.39 32.56
C GLY A 2 2.15 -50.20 32.09
N VAL A 3 2.60 -49.51 31.05
CA VAL A 3 1.81 -48.45 30.41
C VAL A 3 0.61 -49.12 29.74
N ASN A 4 -0.61 -48.79 30.17
CA ASN A 4 -1.83 -49.36 29.58
C ASN A 4 -2.01 -48.82 28.16
N LEU A 5 -2.48 -49.67 27.23
CA LEU A 5 -2.76 -49.34 25.84
C LEU A 5 -3.59 -48.04 25.70
N ALA A 6 -4.52 -47.79 26.61
CA ALA A 6 -5.31 -46.55 26.64
C ALA A 6 -4.45 -45.28 26.81
N ASN A 7 -3.40 -45.34 27.65
CA ASN A 7 -2.49 -44.22 27.85
C ASN A 7 -1.62 -43.98 26.62
N ILE A 8 -1.23 -45.04 25.91
CA ILE A 8 -0.45 -44.93 24.67
C ILE A 8 -1.28 -44.23 23.59
N ILE A 9 -2.55 -44.62 23.44
CA ILE A 9 -3.46 -44.00 22.46
C ILE A 9 -3.68 -42.52 22.78
N LEU A 10 -3.91 -42.19 24.05
CA LEU A 10 -4.14 -40.81 24.46
C LEU A 10 -2.93 -39.92 24.18
N ILE A 11 -1.72 -40.40 24.50
CA ILE A 11 -0.47 -39.67 24.24
C ILE A 11 -0.28 -39.48 22.73
N SER A 12 -0.52 -40.50 21.91
CA SER A 12 -0.40 -40.41 20.46
C SER A 12 -1.36 -39.38 19.86
N VAL A 13 -2.61 -39.33 20.33
CA VAL A 13 -3.59 -38.34 19.86
C VAL A 13 -3.19 -36.92 20.25
N VAL A 14 -2.71 -36.71 21.48
CA VAL A 14 -2.25 -35.40 21.94
C VAL A 14 -1.03 -34.94 21.14
N LEU A 15 -0.08 -35.84 20.86
CA LEU A 15 1.08 -35.52 20.03
C LEU A 15 0.68 -35.20 18.59
N PHE A 16 -0.26 -35.95 18.01
CA PHE A 16 -0.76 -35.69 16.66
C PHE A 16 -1.44 -34.31 16.57
N LEU A 17 -2.32 -33.99 17.53
CA LEU A 17 -2.97 -32.68 17.58
C LEU A 17 -1.99 -31.53 17.82
N ALA A 18 -0.98 -31.73 18.67
CA ALA A 18 0.05 -30.72 18.92
C ALA A 18 0.92 -30.45 17.68
N VAL A 19 1.22 -31.48 16.88
CA VAL A 19 1.96 -31.34 15.63
C VAL A 19 1.10 -30.67 14.55
N ASP A 20 -0.17 -31.05 14.41
CA ASP A 20 -1.09 -30.40 13.45
C ASP A 20 -1.30 -28.91 13.77
N ILE A 21 -1.48 -28.57 15.05
CA ILE A 21 -1.59 -27.17 15.49
C ILE A 21 -0.26 -26.45 15.26
N GLY A 22 0.87 -27.07 15.64
CA GLY A 22 2.19 -26.50 15.42
C GLY A 22 2.48 -26.24 13.94
N PHE A 23 2.10 -27.16 13.05
CA PHE A 23 2.25 -27.06 11.61
C PHE A 23 1.30 -26.01 11.01
N SER A 24 0.04 -25.97 11.46
CA SER A 24 -0.95 -24.96 11.04
C SER A 24 -0.56 -23.53 11.47
N LEU A 25 0.13 -23.39 12.60
CA LEU A 25 0.69 -22.11 13.05
C LEU A 25 2.05 -21.79 12.41
N TYR A 26 2.76 -22.80 11.91
CA TYR A 26 4.00 -22.68 11.14
C TYR A 26 3.69 -22.41 9.66
N ASN A 27 3.03 -21.28 9.37
CA ASN A 27 3.03 -20.71 8.02
C ASN A 27 4.26 -19.81 7.87
N PRO A 28 5.35 -20.24 7.20
CA PRO A 28 6.54 -19.41 6.99
C PRO A 28 6.22 -18.12 6.20
N ASP A 29 5.15 -18.13 5.41
CA ASP A 29 4.74 -16.99 4.58
C ASP A 29 4.15 -15.83 5.39
N ARG A 30 3.66 -16.05 6.63
CA ARG A 30 3.14 -14.96 7.48
C ARG A 30 4.23 -14.00 7.96
N LEU A 31 5.49 -14.43 7.95
CA LEU A 31 6.61 -13.65 8.46
C LEU A 31 7.29 -12.79 7.38
N ASN A 32 6.99 -13.03 6.10
CA ASN A 32 7.57 -12.31 4.96
C ASN A 32 6.53 -11.43 4.24
N ALA A 33 5.68 -10.74 4.99
CA ALA A 33 4.81 -9.72 4.40
C ALA A 33 5.68 -8.54 3.92
N VAL A 34 6.04 -8.54 2.63
CA VAL A 34 6.62 -7.37 1.98
C VAL A 34 5.51 -6.32 1.92
N LEU A 35 5.65 -5.25 2.70
CA LEU A 35 4.70 -4.15 2.66
C LEU A 35 4.77 -3.48 1.28
N PRO A 36 3.64 -3.28 0.59
CA PRO A 36 3.64 -2.58 -0.68
C PRO A 36 4.16 -1.16 -0.48
N PHE A 37 4.87 -0.64 -1.49
CA PHE A 37 5.36 0.72 -1.53
C PHE A 37 5.10 1.33 -2.90
N SER A 38 5.03 2.66 -2.94
CA SER A 38 5.09 3.44 -4.18
C SER A 38 6.45 4.13 -4.29
N VAL A 39 6.85 4.48 -5.51
CA VAL A 39 8.09 5.21 -5.76
C VAL A 39 7.75 6.65 -6.11
N LEU A 40 8.29 7.58 -5.35
CA LEU A 40 8.19 9.01 -5.62
C LEU A 40 9.27 9.46 -6.58
N LYS A 41 8.86 10.09 -7.67
CA LYS A 41 9.74 10.81 -8.60
C LYS A 41 9.55 12.31 -8.43
N VAL A 42 10.62 13.03 -8.14
CA VAL A 42 10.60 14.50 -8.06
C VAL A 42 10.90 15.05 -9.45
N ILE A 43 9.93 15.74 -10.06
CA ILE A 43 10.05 16.27 -11.42
C ILE A 43 10.64 17.68 -11.39
N GLY A 44 10.22 18.50 -10.43
CA GLY A 44 10.74 19.87 -10.27
C GLY A 44 10.13 20.60 -9.09
N GLY A 45 10.76 21.70 -8.68
CA GLY A 45 10.28 22.55 -7.59
C GLY A 45 10.35 21.92 -6.19
N GLY A 46 9.59 22.50 -5.26
CA GLY A 46 9.51 22.02 -3.87
C GLY A 46 8.54 20.86 -3.74
N VAL A 47 9.03 19.71 -3.31
CA VAL A 47 8.22 18.53 -2.96
C VAL A 47 8.63 18.09 -1.58
N GLN A 48 7.64 17.81 -0.73
CA GLN A 48 7.86 17.38 0.64
C GLN A 48 7.06 16.14 0.95
N VAL A 49 7.62 15.32 1.83
CA VAL A 49 7.05 14.05 2.27
C VAL A 49 6.95 14.08 3.78
N GLN A 50 5.86 13.53 4.29
CA GLN A 50 5.69 13.19 5.69
C GLN A 50 5.50 11.67 5.75
N SER A 51 6.43 10.98 6.40
CA SER A 51 6.33 9.53 6.61
C SER A 51 5.25 9.22 7.65
N ARG A 52 4.63 8.04 7.55
CA ARG A 52 3.61 7.55 8.50
C ARG A 52 4.04 7.57 9.98
N TYR A 53 5.34 7.58 10.26
CA TYR A 53 5.92 7.51 11.61
C TYR A 53 6.21 8.87 12.23
N THR A 54 6.11 9.95 11.46
CA THR A 54 6.48 11.30 11.90
C THR A 54 5.42 12.30 11.48
N MET A 55 5.29 13.38 12.24
CA MET A 55 4.49 14.54 11.85
C MET A 55 5.33 15.62 11.15
N ALA A 56 6.64 15.43 11.04
CA ALA A 56 7.52 16.38 10.37
C ALA A 56 7.41 16.25 8.85
N TRP A 57 7.42 17.40 8.17
CA TRP A 57 7.60 17.46 6.73
C TRP A 57 9.09 17.49 6.41
N GLU A 58 9.50 16.62 5.51
CA GLU A 58 10.88 16.51 5.04
C GLU A 58 10.93 16.76 3.54
N LYS A 59 12.07 17.24 3.04
CA LYS A 59 12.24 17.42 1.60
C LYS A 59 12.23 16.07 0.91
N ALA A 60 11.43 15.94 -0.15
CA ALA A 60 11.39 14.74 -0.96
C ALA A 60 12.73 14.51 -1.67
N VAL A 61 13.09 13.23 -1.80
CA VAL A 61 14.22 12.77 -2.60
C VAL A 61 13.68 11.93 -3.75
N ASP A 62 14.27 12.10 -4.93
CA ASP A 62 13.91 11.31 -6.10
C ASP A 62 14.19 9.81 -5.87
N GLY A 63 13.24 8.96 -6.27
CA GLY A 63 13.30 7.51 -6.05
C GLY A 63 12.94 7.06 -4.63
N MET A 64 12.45 7.96 -3.77
CA MET A 64 12.04 7.61 -2.41
C MET A 64 10.87 6.62 -2.42
N ALA A 65 11.00 5.52 -1.68
CA ALA A 65 9.92 4.57 -1.46
C ALA A 65 8.95 5.10 -0.39
N LEU A 66 7.66 5.06 -0.67
CA LEU A 66 6.59 5.54 0.21
C LEU A 66 5.63 4.41 0.55
N GLU A 67 5.44 4.20 1.85
CA GLU A 67 4.51 3.21 2.39
C GLU A 67 3.10 3.79 2.57
N PRO A 68 2.07 2.96 2.72
CA PRO A 68 0.75 3.41 3.15
C PRO A 68 0.83 4.23 4.45
N GLY A 69 0.08 5.33 4.49
CA GLY A 69 0.14 6.37 5.51
C GLY A 69 1.12 7.50 5.22
N SER A 70 1.99 7.37 4.21
CA SER A 70 2.85 8.47 3.79
C SER A 70 2.04 9.55 3.07
N ARG A 71 2.42 10.81 3.29
CA ARG A 71 1.78 11.98 2.70
C ARG A 71 2.79 12.77 1.88
N VAL A 72 2.37 13.27 0.73
CA VAL A 72 3.19 14.04 -0.20
C VAL A 72 2.50 15.37 -0.47
N ARG A 73 3.26 16.45 -0.42
CA ARG A 73 2.80 17.78 -0.85
C ARG A 73 3.74 18.40 -1.86
N THR A 74 3.19 19.04 -2.87
CA THR A 74 3.92 19.86 -3.84
C THR A 74 3.71 21.34 -3.52
N GLU A 75 4.80 22.09 -3.38
CA GLU A 75 4.74 23.54 -3.15
C GLU A 75 4.42 24.29 -4.46
N ALA A 76 4.40 25.62 -4.42
CA ALA A 76 4.31 26.45 -5.62
C ALA A 76 5.46 26.10 -6.59
N GLY A 77 5.11 25.65 -7.81
CA GLY A 77 6.07 25.16 -8.81
C GLY A 77 6.58 23.74 -8.59
N GLY A 78 6.15 23.06 -7.53
CA GLY A 78 6.44 21.67 -7.22
C GLY A 78 5.69 20.70 -8.14
N HIS A 79 6.38 19.70 -8.67
CA HIS A 79 5.82 18.65 -9.51
C HIS A 79 6.44 17.32 -9.11
N ALA A 80 5.60 16.30 -9.00
CA ALA A 80 6.03 14.95 -8.67
C ALA A 80 5.23 13.90 -9.43
N ALA A 81 5.71 12.67 -9.43
CA ALA A 81 4.93 11.51 -9.83
C ALA A 81 5.07 10.41 -8.79
N LEU A 82 3.96 9.73 -8.51
CA LEU A 82 3.92 8.50 -7.75
C LEU A 82 3.77 7.35 -8.75
N SER A 83 4.69 6.40 -8.69
CA SER A 83 4.58 5.14 -9.42
C SER A 83 4.21 4.03 -8.45
N PHE A 84 3.10 3.38 -8.71
CA PHE A 84 2.67 2.20 -7.98
C PHE A 84 3.12 0.95 -8.72
N PHE A 85 3.13 -0.20 -8.03
CA PHE A 85 3.34 -1.47 -8.72
C PHE A 85 2.27 -1.66 -9.81
N GLN A 86 2.62 -2.39 -10.87
CA GLN A 86 1.74 -2.69 -12.01
C GLN A 86 1.41 -1.52 -12.96
N GLY A 87 2.28 -0.49 -13.02
CA GLY A 87 2.22 0.53 -14.08
C GLY A 87 1.28 1.71 -13.81
N THR A 88 0.45 1.63 -12.77
CA THR A 88 -0.38 2.77 -12.34
C THR A 88 0.49 3.92 -11.85
N THR A 89 0.22 5.13 -12.35
CA THR A 89 0.96 6.34 -11.98
C THR A 89 0.02 7.50 -11.68
N ALA A 90 0.42 8.35 -10.73
CA ALA A 90 -0.27 9.58 -10.39
C ALA A 90 0.73 10.75 -10.45
N LYS A 91 0.57 11.66 -11.39
CA LYS A 91 1.35 12.90 -11.47
C LYS A 91 0.67 13.98 -10.63
N LEU A 92 1.44 14.62 -9.76
CA LEU A 92 1.02 15.70 -8.89
C LEU A 92 1.45 17.03 -9.50
N GLU A 93 0.48 17.89 -9.78
CA GLU A 93 0.71 19.30 -10.15
C GLU A 93 1.05 20.16 -8.93
N PRO A 94 1.38 21.46 -9.09
CA PRO A 94 1.65 22.35 -7.95
C PRO A 94 0.45 22.52 -7.03
N GLY A 95 0.70 22.67 -5.72
CA GLY A 95 -0.36 22.87 -4.72
C GLY A 95 -1.14 21.61 -4.36
N THR A 96 -0.62 20.44 -4.72
CA THR A 96 -1.28 19.15 -4.52
C THR A 96 -0.84 18.51 -3.22
N ASP A 97 -1.82 18.05 -2.44
CA ASP A 97 -1.62 17.33 -1.19
C ASP A 97 -2.33 15.97 -1.26
N VAL A 98 -1.55 14.89 -1.17
CA VAL A 98 -2.07 13.52 -1.24
C VAL A 98 -1.51 12.64 -0.13
N ILE A 99 -2.32 11.68 0.29
CA ILE A 99 -1.98 10.62 1.23
C ILE A 99 -2.10 9.30 0.49
N ILE A 100 -1.08 8.46 0.57
CA ILE A 100 -1.18 7.07 0.13
C ILE A 100 -1.93 6.33 1.23
N ALA A 101 -3.26 6.24 1.14
CA ALA A 101 -4.10 5.80 2.23
C ALA A 101 -4.02 4.28 2.45
N GLY A 102 -3.85 3.51 1.38
CA GLY A 102 -3.78 2.06 1.43
C GLY A 102 -3.15 1.47 0.17
N MET A 103 -2.42 0.38 0.35
CA MET A 103 -2.00 -0.51 -0.72
C MET A 103 -2.10 -1.93 -0.18
N GLU A 104 -2.75 -2.83 -0.91
CA GLU A 104 -2.92 -4.22 -0.52
C GLU A 104 -2.30 -5.14 -1.57
N ASN A 105 -1.65 -6.21 -1.12
CA ASN A 105 -0.99 -7.19 -1.97
C ASN A 105 -1.81 -8.48 -1.99
N LYS A 106 -2.11 -8.99 -3.20
CA LYS A 106 -2.65 -10.33 -3.40
C LYS A 106 -1.58 -11.40 -3.28
N THR A 107 -0.37 -11.10 -3.75
CA THR A 107 0.84 -11.91 -3.59
C THR A 107 2.04 -10.98 -3.38
N THR A 108 3.24 -11.52 -3.11
CA THR A 108 4.46 -10.71 -2.93
C THR A 108 4.80 -9.81 -4.13
N GLU A 109 4.23 -10.10 -5.31
CA GLU A 109 4.51 -9.39 -6.57
C GLU A 109 3.28 -8.70 -7.20
N GLU A 110 2.08 -8.90 -6.64
CA GLU A 110 0.81 -8.41 -7.22
C GLU A 110 0.05 -7.54 -6.21
N ILE A 111 -0.12 -6.25 -6.52
CA ILE A 111 -0.99 -5.34 -5.76
C ILE A 111 -2.45 -5.60 -6.15
N GLU A 112 -3.32 -5.82 -5.17
CA GLU A 112 -4.76 -5.94 -5.35
C GLU A 112 -5.44 -4.57 -5.41
N SER A 113 -5.05 -3.64 -4.54
CA SER A 113 -5.72 -2.35 -4.43
C SER A 113 -4.73 -1.22 -4.10
N VAL A 114 -4.99 -0.04 -4.64
CA VAL A 114 -4.31 1.21 -4.27
C VAL A 114 -5.36 2.24 -3.94
N THR A 115 -5.26 2.88 -2.77
CA THR A 115 -6.12 3.99 -2.37
C THR A 115 -5.28 5.25 -2.17
N LEU A 116 -5.55 6.27 -2.98
CA LEU A 116 -4.95 7.60 -2.88
C LEU A 116 -5.99 8.59 -2.35
N ARG A 117 -5.69 9.31 -1.28
CA ARG A 117 -6.56 10.36 -0.75
C ARG A 117 -5.98 11.73 -1.07
N GLN A 118 -6.66 12.51 -1.88
CA GLN A 118 -6.27 13.87 -2.26
C GLN A 118 -7.02 14.88 -1.41
N GLN A 119 -6.29 15.78 -0.75
CA GLN A 119 -6.87 16.85 0.06
C GLN A 119 -7.02 18.16 -0.73
N SER A 120 -6.11 18.43 -1.65
CA SER A 120 -6.12 19.65 -2.48
C SER A 120 -5.33 19.46 -3.77
N GLY A 121 -5.49 20.40 -4.70
CA GLY A 121 -4.71 20.53 -5.93
C GLY A 121 -5.20 19.59 -7.03
N LYS A 122 -4.28 19.22 -7.92
CA LYS A 122 -4.59 18.46 -9.14
C LYS A 122 -3.66 17.26 -9.33
N THR A 123 -4.25 16.12 -9.67
CA THR A 123 -3.53 14.92 -10.10
C THR A 123 -3.96 14.47 -11.48
N TRP A 124 -3.01 13.95 -12.25
CA TRP A 124 -3.25 13.18 -13.47
C TRP A 124 -2.94 11.72 -13.19
N ASN A 125 -3.96 10.87 -13.26
CA ASN A 125 -3.89 9.46 -12.91
C ASN A 125 -3.99 8.62 -14.18
N GLN A 126 -3.00 7.77 -14.40
CA GLN A 126 -3.03 6.73 -15.42
C GLN A 126 -3.10 5.39 -14.69
N VAL A 127 -4.23 4.72 -14.80
CA VAL A 127 -4.50 3.42 -14.16
C VAL A 127 -4.48 2.37 -15.25
N ASP A 128 -3.58 1.40 -15.10
CA ASP A 128 -3.51 0.26 -16.01
C ASP A 128 -4.49 -0.84 -15.54
N PRO A 129 -5.36 -1.39 -16.41
CA PRO A 129 -6.26 -2.48 -16.05
C PRO A 129 -5.49 -3.80 -15.99
N LEU A 130 -5.21 -4.30 -14.80
CA LEU A 130 -4.54 -5.60 -14.58
C LEU A 130 -5.37 -6.48 -13.64
N GLY A 131 -5.86 -7.61 -14.16
CA GLY A 131 -6.62 -8.59 -13.39
C GLY A 131 -7.88 -8.00 -12.75
N GLU A 132 -8.04 -8.23 -11.45
CA GLU A 132 -9.13 -7.67 -10.62
C GLU A 132 -8.65 -6.46 -9.79
N SER A 133 -7.46 -5.91 -10.10
CA SER A 133 -6.92 -4.80 -9.33
C SER A 133 -7.72 -3.52 -9.54
N HIS A 134 -7.79 -2.68 -8.52
CA HIS A 134 -8.49 -1.40 -8.61
C HIS A 134 -7.71 -0.26 -7.96
N PHE A 135 -7.84 0.91 -8.57
CA PHE A 135 -7.32 2.17 -8.04
C PHE A 135 -8.48 3.00 -7.51
N GLN A 136 -8.41 3.43 -6.26
CA GLN A 136 -9.38 4.30 -5.65
C GLN A 136 -8.76 5.67 -5.37
N ILE A 137 -9.48 6.72 -5.78
CA ILE A 137 -9.17 8.08 -5.37
C ILE A 137 -10.26 8.60 -4.43
N GLU A 138 -9.85 9.13 -3.29
CA GLU A 138 -10.72 9.75 -2.30
C GLU A 138 -10.42 11.24 -2.22
N THR A 139 -11.46 12.06 -2.24
CA THR A 139 -11.41 13.49 -1.97
C THR A 139 -12.34 13.80 -0.79
N PRO A 140 -12.32 15.03 -0.24
CA PRO A 140 -13.26 15.40 0.81
C PRO A 140 -14.74 15.26 0.41
N SER A 141 -15.05 15.33 -0.89
CA SER A 141 -16.41 15.35 -1.43
C SER A 141 -16.83 14.09 -2.18
N ALA A 142 -15.89 13.22 -2.57
CA ALA A 142 -16.19 12.04 -3.38
C ALA A 142 -15.17 10.90 -3.19
N ALA A 143 -15.59 9.68 -3.48
CA ALA A 143 -14.71 8.54 -3.67
C ALA A 143 -15.01 7.90 -5.02
N VAL A 144 -13.97 7.60 -5.79
CA VAL A 144 -14.09 7.01 -7.12
C VAL A 144 -13.17 5.79 -7.20
N GLN A 145 -13.76 4.64 -7.49
CA GLN A 145 -13.03 3.41 -7.80
C GLN A 145 -12.90 3.29 -9.33
N VAL A 146 -11.70 2.99 -9.79
CA VAL A 146 -11.31 3.01 -11.19
C VAL A 146 -10.63 1.71 -11.57
N HIS A 147 -11.05 1.17 -12.70
CA HIS A 147 -10.46 -0.02 -13.31
C HIS A 147 -10.07 0.32 -14.75
N GLY A 148 -8.84 0.78 -14.95
CA GLY A 148 -8.28 1.10 -16.27
C GLY A 148 -8.79 2.39 -16.92
N THR A 149 -8.10 3.52 -16.74
CA THR A 149 -8.37 4.77 -17.49
C THR A 149 -7.26 5.81 -17.27
N LEU A 150 -7.30 6.88 -18.05
CA LEU A 150 -6.57 8.12 -17.78
C LEU A 150 -7.57 9.21 -17.39
N PHE A 151 -7.38 9.81 -16.22
CA PHE A 151 -8.28 10.84 -15.70
C PHE A 151 -7.53 11.86 -14.85
N ALA A 152 -8.14 13.04 -14.68
CA ALA A 152 -7.66 14.04 -13.75
C ALA A 152 -8.59 14.14 -12.55
N THR A 153 -8.02 14.44 -11.39
CA THR A 153 -8.77 14.78 -10.19
C THR A 153 -8.29 16.12 -9.66
N GLU A 154 -9.21 17.04 -9.47
CA GLU A 154 -8.94 18.40 -9.02
C GLU A 154 -9.82 18.68 -7.80
N VAL A 155 -9.20 19.20 -6.76
CA VAL A 155 -9.84 19.55 -5.49
C VAL A 155 -9.41 20.98 -5.17
N ASP A 156 -10.37 21.89 -5.21
CA ASP A 156 -10.15 23.28 -4.82
C ASP A 156 -9.89 23.35 -3.29
N GLU A 157 -9.08 24.33 -2.88
CA GLU A 157 -8.84 24.64 -1.45
C GLU A 157 -10.08 25.19 -0.73
#